data_AF-A0A1Q7ZTU2-F1
#
_entry.id   AF-A0A1Q7ZTU2-F1
#
_cell.length_a   1.000
_cell.length_b   1.000
_cell.length_c   1.000
_cell.angle_alpha   90.00
_cell.angle_beta   90.00
_cell.angle_gamma   90.00
#
_symmetry.space_group_name_H-M   'P 1'
#
loop_
_entity.id
_entity.type
_entity.pdbx_description
1 polymer ?
#
loop_
_entity_poly.entity_id
_entity_poly.type
_entity_poly.pdbx_seq_one_letter_code
_entity_poly.pdbx_strand_id
1 'polypeptide(L)'
;MYWDEIVSIEPIGEHQVYDLTVPDGANFVAQDIFVHNTSLALSLAHNAAMKYQNSVAIFSLEMSKEQLVQRLLSMDAAVDQQRLRTGWIEDDDWDRIVYAMGTLSEANIWIDDTASIAAMEMRSKARRLQAEHGIDLIIVDYLQLMQATVGGKRNENRVQEISEISRSLKALARELNVPVLALAQLSRAVESRSSKVPQLSDLRESGCLAGESLVYLPDLGTYQPIEQLVGQRDFRVLAMNTETWKLEPALVTHAFATGRKPVYRMTTRLGRTIRATANHQFLTIQGWQRLDLLSAGMRIALPRRLPGPTQATMSLAKLSQSDVYWDEIVAIGPNGEAEVYDLTIDAHHNFISDDIVVHNSIEQDSDIVMFIYRDDVYNPESERKNIADIIVAKHRNGPVGEISLYFQANQTRFRDLELNPPAE
;
A
#
# COMPACT_ATOMS: atom_id res chain seq x y z
N MET A 1 -33.33 -18.22 4.54
CA MET A 1 -32.67 -17.06 5.15
C MET A 1 -33.78 -16.15 5.65
N TYR A 2 -33.83 -15.89 6.95
CA TYR A 2 -34.77 -14.96 7.57
C TYR A 2 -33.98 -13.68 7.86
N TRP A 3 -34.58 -12.51 7.64
CA TRP A 3 -33.94 -11.22 7.88
C TRP A 3 -34.47 -10.67 9.19
N ASP A 4 -33.58 -10.52 10.16
CA ASP A 4 -33.93 -10.03 11.49
C ASP A 4 -33.61 -8.54 11.60
N GLU A 5 -34.45 -7.80 12.30
CA GLU A 5 -34.28 -6.36 12.49
C GLU A 5 -33.23 -6.11 13.59
N ILE A 6 -32.26 -5.23 13.34
CA ILE A 6 -31.27 -4.89 14.37
C ILE A 6 -31.95 -3.97 15.40
N VAL A 7 -32.34 -4.56 16.53
CA VAL A 7 -33.12 -3.88 17.58
C VAL A 7 -32.24 -2.96 18.45
N SER A 8 -30.97 -3.31 18.67
CA SER A 8 -30.02 -2.54 19.48
C SER A 8 -28.58 -3.05 19.30
N ILE A 9 -27.58 -2.20 19.56
CA ILE A 9 -26.16 -2.58 19.66
C ILE A 9 -25.63 -2.03 20.98
N GLU A 10 -25.12 -2.91 21.85
CA GLU A 10 -24.66 -2.54 23.20
C GLU A 10 -23.21 -3.02 23.45
N PRO A 11 -22.36 -2.19 24.08
CA PRO A 11 -20.99 -2.59 24.44
C PRO A 11 -20.98 -3.53 25.66
N ILE A 12 -20.37 -4.71 25.53
CA ILE A 12 -20.33 -5.77 26.57
C ILE A 12 -18.98 -5.88 27.33
N GLY A 13 -18.11 -4.89 27.18
CA GLY A 13 -16.77 -4.87 27.78
C GLY A 13 -15.71 -5.58 26.94
N GLU A 14 -14.48 -5.65 27.46
CA GLU A 14 -13.35 -6.31 26.79
C GLU A 14 -13.38 -7.82 27.00
N HIS A 15 -13.32 -8.57 25.89
CA HIS A 15 -13.24 -10.02 25.88
C HIS A 15 -12.14 -10.48 24.92
N GLN A 16 -11.59 -11.66 25.16
CA GLN A 16 -10.68 -12.32 24.23
C GLN A 16 -11.45 -12.69 22.95
N VAL A 17 -11.06 -12.11 21.81
CA VAL A 17 -11.67 -12.38 20.50
C VAL A 17 -10.82 -13.32 19.65
N TYR A 18 -11.45 -14.01 18.71
CA TYR A 18 -10.82 -14.99 17.80
C TYR A 18 -11.18 -14.67 16.36
N ASP A 19 -10.25 -14.92 15.43
CA ASP A 19 -10.42 -14.73 13.97
C ASP A 19 -10.48 -16.12 13.28
N LEU A 20 -11.26 -16.25 12.20
CA LEU A 20 -11.48 -17.52 11.50
C LEU A 20 -11.18 -17.39 10.01
N THR A 21 -10.48 -18.40 9.45
CA THR A 21 -10.28 -18.52 8.00
C THR A 21 -11.19 -19.62 7.46
N VAL A 22 -12.09 -19.29 6.54
CA VAL A 22 -13.02 -20.23 5.91
C VAL A 22 -12.57 -20.52 4.47
N PRO A 23 -12.15 -21.75 4.14
CA PRO A 23 -11.87 -22.13 2.76
C PRO A 23 -13.17 -22.19 1.94
N ASP A 24 -13.13 -21.73 0.70
CA ASP A 24 -14.21 -21.79 -0.33
C ASP A 24 -15.47 -20.92 -0.09
N GLY A 25 -15.42 -19.99 0.88
CA GLY A 25 -16.45 -18.96 1.05
C GLY A 25 -15.86 -17.65 1.61
N ALA A 26 -16.01 -16.54 0.87
CA ALA A 26 -15.41 -15.26 1.24
C ALA A 26 -16.08 -14.57 2.44
N ASN A 27 -17.16 -15.12 3.02
CA ASN A 27 -17.75 -14.57 4.24
C ASN A 27 -17.91 -15.68 5.28
N PHE A 28 -17.73 -15.35 6.56
CA PHE A 28 -18.05 -16.25 7.67
C PHE A 28 -19.23 -15.70 8.47
N VAL A 29 -20.06 -16.60 8.99
CA VAL A 29 -21.20 -16.25 9.83
C VAL A 29 -20.72 -16.22 11.28
N ALA A 30 -20.59 -15.02 11.84
CA ALA A 30 -20.35 -14.82 13.26
C ALA A 30 -21.57 -14.12 13.86
N GLN A 31 -22.30 -14.84 14.74
CA GLN A 31 -23.58 -14.37 15.27
C GLN A 31 -24.53 -13.84 14.18
N ASP A 32 -24.56 -14.52 13.02
CA ASP A 32 -25.52 -14.29 11.94
C ASP A 32 -25.28 -13.05 10.97
N ILE A 33 -24.05 -12.48 10.77
CA ILE A 33 -23.72 -11.22 9.98
C ILE A 33 -22.46 -11.30 8.99
N PHE A 34 -22.27 -10.44 7.92
CA PHE A 34 -21.22 -10.46 6.79
C PHE A 34 -20.50 -9.07 6.36
N VAL A 35 -19.23 -8.94 5.74
CA VAL A 35 -18.43 -7.64 5.42
C VAL A 35 -17.29 -7.62 4.26
N HIS A 36 -17.02 -6.57 3.34
CA HIS A 36 -15.81 -6.37 2.35
C HIS A 36 -15.49 -4.94 1.67
N ASN A 37 -14.28 -4.69 1.04
CA ASN A 37 -13.66 -3.40 0.50
C ASN A 37 -13.60 -3.09 -1.06
N THR A 38 -13.82 -4.05 -1.96
CA THR A 38 -13.70 -3.93 -3.45
C THR A 38 -14.67 -2.93 -4.13
N SER A 39 -15.62 -2.39 -3.39
CA SER A 39 -16.78 -1.63 -3.87
C SER A 39 -16.46 -0.33 -4.61
N LEU A 40 -15.43 0.42 -4.20
CA LEU A 40 -15.07 1.69 -4.86
C LEU A 40 -14.48 1.44 -6.24
N ALA A 41 -13.57 0.47 -6.37
CA ALA A 41 -12.92 0.15 -7.63
C ALA A 41 -13.94 -0.32 -8.67
N LEU A 42 -14.90 -1.14 -8.27
CA LEU A 42 -16.01 -1.55 -9.15
C LEU A 42 -16.91 -0.38 -9.53
N SER A 43 -17.19 0.55 -8.60
CA SER A 43 -17.98 1.76 -8.92
C SER A 43 -17.26 2.64 -9.96
N LEU A 44 -15.93 2.76 -9.87
CA LEU A 44 -15.11 3.46 -10.87
C LEU A 44 -15.09 2.73 -12.22
N ALA A 45 -14.90 1.41 -12.21
CA ALA A 45 -14.91 0.58 -13.42
C ALA A 45 -16.25 0.68 -14.15
N HIS A 46 -17.35 0.54 -13.40
CA HIS A 46 -18.71 0.65 -13.91
C HIS A 46 -18.94 2.03 -14.55
N ASN A 47 -18.61 3.12 -13.85
CA ASN A 47 -18.77 4.46 -14.41
C ASN A 47 -17.88 4.69 -15.65
N ALA A 48 -16.62 4.24 -15.62
CA ALA A 48 -15.71 4.37 -16.75
C ALA A 48 -16.26 3.65 -18.00
N ALA A 49 -16.73 2.42 -17.86
CA ALA A 49 -17.28 1.65 -18.97
C ALA A 49 -18.67 2.14 -19.41
N MET A 50 -19.59 2.34 -18.48
CA MET A 50 -20.98 2.65 -18.82
C MET A 50 -21.19 4.11 -19.23
N LYS A 51 -20.65 5.06 -18.46
CA LYS A 51 -20.88 6.49 -18.68
C LYS A 51 -19.91 7.09 -19.70
N TYR A 52 -18.64 6.67 -19.67
CA TYR A 52 -17.60 7.24 -20.51
C TYR A 52 -17.19 6.35 -21.68
N GLN A 53 -17.73 5.11 -21.75
CA GLN A 53 -17.47 4.16 -22.84
C GLN A 53 -15.98 3.77 -22.96
N ASN A 54 -15.26 3.85 -21.84
CA ASN A 54 -13.86 3.44 -21.75
C ASN A 54 -13.75 1.92 -21.60
N SER A 55 -12.68 1.35 -22.14
CA SER A 55 -12.35 -0.06 -21.97
C SER A 55 -11.55 -0.29 -20.68
N VAL A 56 -12.08 -1.13 -19.78
CA VAL A 56 -11.52 -1.37 -18.45
C VAL A 56 -11.10 -2.82 -18.31
N ALA A 57 -9.86 -3.05 -17.88
CA ALA A 57 -9.36 -4.37 -17.50
C ALA A 57 -9.33 -4.51 -15.97
N ILE A 58 -9.89 -5.58 -15.43
CA ILE A 58 -9.91 -5.90 -14.00
C ILE A 58 -9.17 -7.22 -13.78
N PHE A 59 -8.07 -7.16 -13.04
CA PHE A 59 -7.37 -8.33 -12.52
C PHE A 59 -7.80 -8.57 -11.07
N SER A 60 -8.65 -9.57 -10.88
CA SER A 60 -9.21 -9.95 -9.59
C SER A 60 -8.47 -11.16 -9.02
N LEU A 61 -7.77 -10.94 -7.92
CA LEU A 61 -6.93 -11.96 -7.28
C LEU A 61 -7.61 -12.59 -6.07
N GLU A 62 -8.61 -11.91 -5.51
CA GLU A 62 -9.39 -12.36 -4.36
C GLU A 62 -10.76 -12.92 -4.77
N MET A 63 -11.48 -12.20 -5.63
CA MET A 63 -12.85 -12.53 -6.00
C MET A 63 -12.94 -13.23 -7.36
N SER A 64 -13.93 -14.13 -7.51
CA SER A 64 -14.22 -14.73 -8.82
C SER A 64 -14.91 -13.73 -9.74
N LYS A 65 -14.79 -13.96 -11.06
CA LYS A 65 -15.48 -13.13 -12.07
C LYS A 65 -16.99 -13.09 -11.85
N GLU A 66 -17.61 -14.20 -11.43
CA GLU A 66 -19.04 -14.28 -11.16
C GLU A 66 -19.45 -13.35 -10.02
N GLN A 67 -18.64 -13.30 -8.95
CA GLN A 67 -18.92 -12.43 -7.80
C GLN A 67 -18.78 -10.95 -8.17
N LEU A 68 -17.82 -10.60 -9.03
CA LEU A 68 -17.68 -9.24 -9.55
C LEU A 68 -18.84 -8.85 -10.47
N VAL A 69 -19.25 -9.73 -11.38
CA VAL A 69 -20.39 -9.50 -12.29
C VAL A 69 -21.68 -9.33 -11.49
N GLN A 70 -21.92 -10.15 -10.45
CA GLN A 70 -23.08 -9.97 -9.57
C GLN A 70 -23.10 -8.60 -8.89
N ARG A 71 -21.93 -8.10 -8.47
CA ARG A 71 -21.82 -6.75 -7.90
C ARG A 71 -22.12 -5.67 -8.94
N LEU A 72 -21.53 -5.77 -10.13
CA LEU A 72 -21.82 -4.83 -11.23
C LEU A 72 -23.30 -4.82 -11.60
N LEU A 73 -23.94 -6.00 -11.65
CA LEU A 73 -25.36 -6.14 -11.93
C LEU A 73 -26.23 -5.51 -10.84
N SER A 74 -25.89 -5.71 -9.56
CA SER A 74 -26.56 -5.05 -8.44
C SER A 74 -26.42 -3.51 -8.51
N MET A 75 -25.24 -3.00 -8.87
CA MET A 75 -24.97 -1.57 -9.03
C MET A 75 -25.76 -0.95 -10.19
N ASP A 76 -25.83 -1.63 -11.33
CA ASP A 76 -26.48 -1.14 -12.56
C ASP A 76 -28.00 -1.26 -12.49
N ALA A 77 -28.51 -2.43 -12.08
CA ALA A 77 -29.94 -2.66 -11.88
C ALA A 77 -30.49 -1.87 -10.69
N ALA A 78 -29.63 -1.38 -9.79
CA ALA A 78 -29.97 -0.77 -8.51
C ALA A 78 -30.85 -1.69 -7.63
N VAL A 79 -30.52 -2.99 -7.64
CA VAL A 79 -31.15 -4.04 -6.84
C VAL A 79 -30.24 -4.40 -5.67
N ASP A 80 -30.82 -4.73 -4.53
CA ASP A 80 -30.07 -5.18 -3.35
C ASP A 80 -29.19 -6.40 -3.67
N GLN A 81 -27.92 -6.33 -3.29
CA GLN A 81 -26.93 -7.34 -3.62
C GLN A 81 -27.26 -8.69 -2.98
N GLN A 82 -27.77 -8.71 -1.75
CA GLN A 82 -28.10 -9.97 -1.07
C GLN A 82 -29.35 -10.59 -1.68
N ARG A 83 -30.35 -9.79 -2.06
CA ARG A 83 -31.53 -10.27 -2.80
C ARG A 83 -31.12 -10.90 -4.12
N LEU A 84 -30.26 -10.23 -4.90
CA LEU A 84 -29.72 -10.76 -6.15
C LEU A 84 -28.92 -12.07 -5.93
N ARG A 85 -28.06 -12.12 -4.91
CA ARG A 85 -27.25 -13.30 -4.58
C ARG A 85 -28.09 -14.50 -4.13
N THR A 86 -29.17 -14.24 -3.40
CA THR A 86 -30.03 -15.29 -2.82
C THR A 86 -31.17 -15.71 -3.74
N GLY A 87 -31.36 -15.01 -4.86
CA GLY A 87 -32.44 -15.27 -5.82
C GLY A 87 -33.82 -14.77 -5.37
N TRP A 88 -33.90 -13.96 -4.32
CA TRP A 88 -35.15 -13.34 -3.84
C TRP A 88 -35.46 -12.05 -4.62
N ILE A 89 -35.77 -12.24 -5.90
CA ILE A 89 -36.06 -11.18 -6.86
C ILE A 89 -37.58 -10.95 -6.91
N GLU A 90 -38.00 -9.70 -6.73
CA GLU A 90 -39.40 -9.29 -6.91
C GLU A 90 -39.69 -9.14 -8.40
N ASP A 91 -40.96 -9.28 -8.81
CA ASP A 91 -41.34 -9.22 -10.23
C ASP A 91 -40.89 -7.90 -10.90
N ASP A 92 -40.95 -6.77 -10.18
CA ASP A 92 -40.50 -5.46 -10.68
C ASP A 92 -38.96 -5.33 -10.78
N ASP A 93 -38.22 -6.12 -10.00
CA ASP A 93 -36.75 -6.14 -10.06
C ASP A 93 -36.24 -6.94 -11.27
N TRP A 94 -37.04 -7.90 -11.76
CA TRP A 94 -36.67 -8.74 -12.91
C TRP A 94 -36.45 -7.91 -14.17
N ASP A 95 -37.34 -6.98 -14.47
CA ASP A 95 -37.21 -6.11 -15.64
C ASP A 95 -35.95 -5.23 -15.58
N ARG A 96 -35.63 -4.73 -14.38
CA ARG A 96 -34.43 -3.92 -14.14
C ARG A 96 -33.15 -4.74 -14.28
N ILE A 97 -33.16 -5.98 -13.79
CA ILE A 97 -32.04 -6.92 -13.93
C ILE A 97 -31.82 -7.28 -15.40
N VAL A 98 -32.88 -7.62 -16.13
CA VAL A 98 -32.78 -7.97 -17.57
C VAL A 98 -32.24 -6.79 -18.37
N TYR A 99 -32.73 -5.58 -18.09
CA TYR A 99 -32.21 -4.36 -18.70
C TYR A 99 -30.72 -4.17 -18.39
N ALA A 100 -30.33 -4.28 -17.12
CA ALA A 100 -28.94 -4.16 -16.68
C ALA A 100 -28.02 -5.24 -17.25
N MET A 101 -28.51 -6.46 -17.48
CA MET A 101 -27.74 -7.50 -18.16
C MET A 101 -27.48 -7.13 -19.62
N GLY A 102 -28.46 -6.54 -20.30
CA GLY A 102 -28.30 -6.05 -21.67
C GLY A 102 -27.22 -4.96 -21.75
N THR A 103 -27.33 -3.94 -20.92
CA THR A 103 -26.37 -2.83 -20.87
C THR A 103 -24.96 -3.28 -20.48
N LEU A 104 -24.82 -4.15 -19.46
CA LEU A 104 -23.52 -4.69 -19.05
C LEU A 104 -22.90 -5.63 -20.09
N SER A 105 -23.70 -6.30 -20.92
CA SER A 105 -23.17 -7.16 -21.99
C SER A 105 -22.48 -6.37 -23.11
N GLU A 106 -22.85 -5.10 -23.28
CA GLU A 106 -22.24 -4.16 -24.22
C GLU A 106 -21.07 -3.38 -23.60
N ALA A 107 -20.85 -3.51 -22.28
CA ALA A 107 -19.81 -2.80 -21.58
C ALA A 107 -18.42 -3.39 -21.88
N ASN A 108 -17.45 -2.51 -22.14
CA ASN A 108 -16.06 -2.89 -22.36
C ASN A 108 -15.34 -3.19 -21.03
N ILE A 109 -15.81 -4.17 -20.26
CA ILE A 109 -15.20 -4.61 -19.00
C ILE A 109 -14.63 -6.01 -19.16
N TRP A 110 -13.31 -6.13 -19.05
CA TRP A 110 -12.57 -7.38 -19.20
C TRP A 110 -12.09 -7.87 -17.84
N ILE A 111 -12.54 -9.04 -17.40
CA ILE A 111 -12.20 -9.58 -16.06
C ILE A 111 -11.29 -10.80 -16.20
N ASP A 112 -10.17 -10.80 -15.48
CA ASP A 112 -9.31 -11.95 -15.27
C ASP A 112 -9.28 -12.28 -13.78
N ASP A 113 -9.76 -13.45 -13.39
CA ASP A 113 -9.84 -13.93 -12.01
C ASP A 113 -8.78 -15.00 -11.67
N THR A 114 -7.64 -14.98 -12.37
CA THR A 114 -6.53 -15.89 -12.11
C THR A 114 -5.91 -15.61 -10.74
N ALA A 115 -6.15 -16.49 -9.77
CA ALA A 115 -5.58 -16.40 -8.44
C ALA A 115 -4.04 -16.45 -8.46
N SER A 116 -3.41 -15.70 -7.55
CA SER A 116 -1.95 -15.71 -7.35
C SER A 116 -1.10 -15.44 -8.61
N ILE A 117 -1.58 -14.60 -9.53
CA ILE A 117 -0.87 -14.28 -10.77
C ILE A 117 0.50 -13.62 -10.48
N ALA A 118 1.51 -14.04 -11.23
CA ALA A 118 2.80 -13.36 -11.21
C ALA A 118 2.72 -12.01 -11.93
N ALA A 119 3.48 -11.00 -11.47
CA ALA A 119 3.46 -9.68 -12.10
C ALA A 119 3.80 -9.71 -13.60
N MET A 120 4.74 -10.57 -14.01
CA MET A 120 5.10 -10.73 -15.42
C MET A 120 3.98 -11.36 -16.26
N GLU A 121 3.24 -12.31 -15.69
CA GLU A 121 2.12 -12.94 -16.37
C GLU A 121 0.97 -11.93 -16.57
N MET A 122 0.63 -11.16 -15.52
CA MET A 122 -0.35 -10.07 -15.62
C MET A 122 0.03 -9.08 -16.73
N ARG A 123 1.31 -8.65 -16.79
CA ARG A 123 1.78 -7.75 -17.84
C ARG A 123 1.59 -8.32 -19.25
N SER A 124 1.87 -9.61 -19.43
CA SER A 124 1.65 -10.30 -20.71
C SER A 124 0.18 -10.27 -21.12
N LYS A 125 -0.72 -10.58 -20.18
CA LYS A 125 -2.17 -10.56 -20.41
C LYS A 125 -2.68 -9.14 -20.70
N ALA A 126 -2.24 -8.14 -19.94
CA ALA A 126 -2.59 -6.74 -20.15
C ALA A 126 -2.13 -6.23 -21.53
N ARG A 127 -0.91 -6.58 -21.96
CA ARG A 127 -0.41 -6.24 -23.31
C ARG A 127 -1.24 -6.87 -24.41
N ARG A 128 -1.61 -8.14 -24.27
CA ARG A 128 -2.47 -8.84 -25.24
C ARG A 128 -3.83 -8.15 -25.34
N LEU A 129 -4.45 -7.88 -24.19
CA LEU A 129 -5.75 -7.23 -24.12
C LEU A 129 -5.70 -5.79 -24.69
N GLN A 130 -4.61 -5.04 -24.45
CA GLN A 130 -4.38 -3.73 -25.09
C GLN A 130 -4.32 -3.84 -26.61
N ALA A 131 -3.61 -4.85 -27.13
CA ALA A 131 -3.44 -5.03 -28.57
C ALA A 131 -4.73 -5.48 -29.28
N GLU A 132 -5.55 -6.29 -28.61
CA GLU A 132 -6.78 -6.86 -29.17
C GLU A 132 -7.98 -5.89 -29.07
N HIS A 133 -8.12 -5.20 -27.94
CA HIS A 133 -9.33 -4.44 -27.63
C HIS A 133 -9.10 -2.96 -27.36
N GLY A 134 -7.86 -2.55 -27.08
CA GLY A 134 -7.57 -1.24 -26.47
C GLY A 134 -8.07 -1.20 -25.03
N ILE A 135 -7.27 -0.70 -24.10
CA ILE A 135 -7.65 -0.50 -22.70
C ILE A 135 -7.34 0.94 -22.33
N ASP A 136 -8.22 1.54 -21.54
CA ASP A 136 -8.13 2.91 -21.04
C ASP A 136 -7.92 2.95 -19.52
N LEU A 137 -8.18 1.85 -18.80
CA LEU A 137 -7.94 1.71 -17.37
C LEU A 137 -7.64 0.25 -17.00
N ILE A 138 -6.63 0.04 -16.15
CA ILE A 138 -6.35 -1.27 -15.53
C ILE A 138 -6.61 -1.17 -14.03
N ILE A 139 -7.34 -2.13 -13.47
CA ILE A 139 -7.62 -2.27 -12.04
C ILE A 139 -7.02 -3.58 -11.55
N VAL A 140 -6.34 -3.55 -10.40
CA VAL A 140 -5.76 -4.73 -9.74
C VAL A 140 -6.31 -4.83 -8.32
N ASP A 141 -7.03 -5.92 -8.01
CA ASP A 141 -7.62 -6.19 -6.69
C ASP A 141 -7.09 -7.51 -6.10
N TYR A 142 -6.16 -7.53 -5.16
CA TYR A 142 -5.36 -6.43 -4.59
C TYR A 142 -3.87 -6.84 -4.56
N LEU A 143 -2.98 -5.86 -4.49
CA LEU A 143 -1.54 -6.01 -4.73
C LEU A 143 -0.88 -7.18 -3.98
N GLN A 144 -1.24 -7.33 -2.71
CA GLN A 144 -0.62 -8.33 -1.84
C GLN A 144 -0.89 -9.77 -2.33
N LEU A 145 -1.92 -10.06 -3.11
CA LEU A 145 -2.14 -11.43 -3.59
C LEU A 145 -1.28 -11.82 -4.81
N MET A 146 -0.49 -10.90 -5.36
CA MET A 146 0.43 -11.20 -6.46
C MET A 146 1.71 -11.87 -5.96
N GLN A 147 2.32 -12.70 -6.82
CA GLN A 147 3.61 -13.34 -6.55
C GLN A 147 4.77 -12.60 -7.25
N ALA A 148 5.86 -12.33 -6.53
CA ALA A 148 7.15 -11.97 -7.14
C ALA A 148 7.84 -13.23 -7.69
N THR A 149 8.25 -13.20 -8.96
CA THR A 149 8.68 -14.39 -9.71
C THR A 149 10.14 -14.80 -9.46
N VAL A 150 10.72 -14.56 -8.29
CA VAL A 150 12.16 -14.81 -8.05
C VAL A 150 12.38 -16.04 -7.16
N GLY A 151 12.61 -17.18 -7.83
CA GLY A 151 13.52 -18.24 -7.41
C GLY A 151 13.38 -18.86 -6.01
N GLY A 152 12.44 -19.80 -5.84
CA GLY A 152 12.62 -21.05 -5.07
C GLY A 152 13.07 -21.01 -3.59
N LYS A 153 13.31 -19.86 -2.96
CA LYS A 153 13.64 -19.73 -1.54
C LYS A 153 12.55 -18.94 -0.85
N ARG A 154 11.74 -19.67 -0.12
CA ARG A 154 10.50 -19.30 0.57
C ARG A 154 10.67 -18.31 1.75
N ASN A 155 11.64 -17.39 1.68
CA ASN A 155 12.06 -16.52 2.79
C ASN A 155 12.36 -15.07 2.35
N GLU A 156 11.81 -14.60 1.23
CA GLU A 156 11.90 -13.18 0.86
C GLU A 156 10.89 -12.33 1.64
N ASN A 157 11.34 -11.14 2.02
CA ASN A 157 10.64 -10.19 2.87
C ASN A 157 9.43 -9.65 2.10
N ARG A 158 8.20 -9.92 2.58
CA ARG A 158 6.93 -9.53 1.92
C ARG A 158 6.87 -8.07 1.46
N VAL A 159 7.50 -7.17 2.22
CA VAL A 159 7.66 -5.75 1.87
C VAL A 159 8.38 -5.56 0.54
N GLN A 160 9.45 -6.33 0.30
CA GLN A 160 10.22 -6.26 -0.94
C GLN A 160 9.41 -6.77 -2.13
N GLU A 161 8.65 -7.85 -1.95
CA GLU A 161 7.72 -8.37 -2.96
C GLU A 161 6.69 -7.29 -3.35
N ILE A 162 6.08 -6.59 -2.37
CA ILE A 162 5.13 -5.50 -2.63
C ILE A 162 5.82 -4.33 -3.36
N SER A 163 7.03 -3.95 -2.97
CA SER A 163 7.84 -2.93 -3.67
C SER A 163 8.09 -3.31 -5.14
N GLU A 164 8.44 -4.57 -5.40
CA GLU A 164 8.71 -5.07 -6.76
C GLU A 164 7.44 -5.11 -7.61
N ILE A 165 6.32 -5.54 -7.03
CA ILE A 165 5.01 -5.51 -7.67
C ILE A 165 4.63 -4.07 -8.04
N SER A 166 4.76 -3.12 -7.11
CA SER A 166 4.45 -1.71 -7.33
C SER A 166 5.26 -1.13 -8.50
N ARG A 167 6.57 -1.37 -8.54
CA ARG A 167 7.43 -0.96 -9.67
C ARG A 167 7.02 -1.62 -10.99
N SER A 168 6.67 -2.90 -10.96
CA SER A 168 6.23 -3.64 -12.14
C SER A 168 4.94 -3.04 -12.73
N LEU A 169 3.99 -2.67 -11.87
CA LEU A 169 2.76 -2.00 -12.29
C LEU A 169 3.01 -0.57 -12.80
N LYS A 170 3.92 0.17 -12.18
CA LYS A 170 4.33 1.50 -12.67
C LYS A 170 4.97 1.41 -14.06
N ALA A 171 5.80 0.39 -14.28
CA ALA A 171 6.37 0.11 -15.59
C ALA A 171 5.28 -0.24 -16.62
N LEU A 172 4.31 -1.09 -16.23
CA LEU A 172 3.16 -1.44 -17.08
C LEU A 172 2.34 -0.20 -17.46
N ALA A 173 2.03 0.67 -16.50
CA ALA A 173 1.26 1.90 -16.72
C ALA A 173 1.96 2.81 -17.75
N ARG A 174 3.28 3.00 -17.61
CA ARG A 174 4.09 3.80 -18.53
C ARG A 174 4.21 3.16 -19.91
N GLU A 175 4.36 1.84 -19.95
CA GLU A 175 4.53 1.09 -21.18
C GLU A 175 3.27 1.11 -22.04
N LEU A 176 2.10 0.86 -21.44
CA LEU A 176 0.83 0.88 -22.15
C LEU A 176 0.27 2.29 -22.32
N ASN A 177 0.82 3.27 -21.59
CA ASN A 177 0.27 4.63 -21.47
C ASN A 177 -1.19 4.62 -20.99
N VAL A 178 -1.46 3.79 -19.97
CA VAL A 178 -2.79 3.56 -19.40
C VAL A 178 -2.71 3.73 -17.88
N PRO A 179 -3.66 4.41 -17.22
CA PRO A 179 -3.72 4.48 -15.77
C PRO A 179 -3.92 3.08 -15.17
N VAL A 180 -3.16 2.79 -14.11
CA VAL A 180 -3.27 1.55 -13.33
C VAL A 180 -3.73 1.90 -11.92
N LEU A 181 -4.93 1.45 -11.55
CA LEU A 181 -5.47 1.54 -10.20
C LEU A 181 -5.19 0.23 -9.46
N ALA A 182 -4.30 0.29 -8.48
CA ALA A 182 -3.94 -0.85 -7.66
C ALA A 182 -4.55 -0.72 -6.25
N LEU A 183 -5.33 -1.70 -5.83
CA LEU A 183 -5.86 -1.76 -4.48
C LEU A 183 -4.82 -2.34 -3.53
N ALA A 184 -4.71 -1.75 -2.35
CA ALA A 184 -3.80 -2.18 -1.30
C ALA A 184 -4.54 -2.23 0.03
N GLN A 185 -4.35 -3.31 0.78
CA GLN A 185 -4.78 -3.38 2.16
C GLN A 185 -3.83 -2.58 3.06
N LEU A 186 -4.40 -1.94 4.09
CA LEU A 186 -3.64 -1.23 5.11
C LEU A 186 -3.24 -2.16 6.25
N SER A 187 -2.19 -1.77 6.98
CA SER A 187 -1.83 -2.43 8.23
C SER A 187 -2.94 -2.26 9.28
N ARG A 188 -3.21 -3.31 10.06
CA ARG A 188 -4.15 -3.26 11.22
C ARG A 188 -3.69 -2.28 12.31
N ALA A 189 -2.46 -1.76 12.25
CA ALA A 189 -1.97 -0.74 13.18
C ALA A 189 -2.79 0.56 13.18
N VAL A 190 -3.52 0.86 12.09
CA VAL A 190 -4.46 1.99 12.06
C VAL A 190 -5.55 1.87 13.13
N GLU A 191 -5.97 0.64 13.44
CA GLU A 191 -7.06 0.35 14.36
C GLU A 191 -6.68 0.51 15.83
N SER A 192 -5.40 0.62 16.18
CA SER A 192 -4.97 0.86 17.56
C SER A 192 -4.72 2.34 17.88
N ARG A 193 -4.70 3.22 16.87
CA ARG A 193 -4.48 4.66 17.04
C ARG A 193 -5.70 5.37 17.61
N SER A 194 -5.50 6.50 18.28
CA SER A 194 -6.61 7.34 18.75
C SER A 194 -7.43 7.91 17.58
N SER A 195 -6.76 8.35 16.52
CA SER A 195 -7.37 8.69 15.24
C SER A 195 -7.27 7.51 14.28
N LYS A 196 -8.41 7.08 13.73
CA LYS A 196 -8.50 5.99 12.74
C LYS A 196 -8.37 6.49 11.29
N VAL A 197 -8.14 7.79 11.09
CA VAL A 197 -7.96 8.37 9.75
C VAL A 197 -6.67 7.82 9.13
N PRO A 198 -6.72 7.13 7.99
CA PRO A 198 -5.55 6.57 7.34
C PRO A 198 -4.54 7.64 6.90
N GLN A 199 -3.27 7.29 6.95
CA GLN A 199 -2.15 8.14 6.57
C GLN A 199 -1.18 7.36 5.68
N LEU A 200 -0.28 8.06 4.97
CA LEU A 200 0.73 7.43 4.11
C LEU A 200 1.55 6.36 4.85
N SER A 201 1.79 6.54 6.14
CA SER A 201 2.45 5.55 6.99
C SER A 201 1.67 4.25 7.19
N ASP A 202 0.36 4.21 6.95
CA ASP A 202 -0.46 3.00 7.12
C ASP A 202 -0.43 2.08 5.89
N LEU A 203 -0.06 2.63 4.72
CA LEU A 203 0.35 1.83 3.56
C LEU A 203 1.74 1.24 3.76
N ARG A 204 2.51 1.72 4.74
CA ARG A 204 3.85 1.24 5.00
C ARG A 204 3.81 0.04 5.91
N GLU A 205 4.53 -0.99 5.48
CA GLU A 205 5.23 -1.89 6.39
C GLU A 205 6.68 -1.42 6.67
N SER A 206 7.05 -0.25 6.15
CA SER A 206 8.40 0.32 6.19
C SER A 206 8.71 0.98 7.55
N GLY A 207 9.92 0.74 8.06
CA GLY A 207 10.34 1.34 9.33
C GLY A 207 10.89 2.75 9.19
N CYS A 208 11.04 3.41 10.33
CA CYS A 208 11.43 4.81 10.45
C CYS A 208 12.68 4.96 11.33
N LEU A 209 13.44 6.04 11.13
CA LEU A 209 14.66 6.34 11.89
C LEU A 209 14.39 7.36 13.00
N ALA A 210 15.16 7.31 14.08
CA ALA A 210 15.07 8.33 15.13
C ALA A 210 15.65 9.68 14.68
N GLY A 211 15.20 10.79 15.27
CA GLY A 211 15.54 12.15 14.81
C GLY A 211 17.03 12.48 14.74
N GLU A 212 17.83 11.91 15.63
CA GLU A 212 19.27 12.11 15.67
C GLU A 212 20.05 11.37 14.59
N SER A 213 19.40 10.47 13.84
CA SER A 213 20.05 9.67 12.80
C SER A 213 20.63 10.57 11.70
N LEU A 214 21.93 10.39 11.43
CA LEU A 214 22.70 11.28 10.57
C LEU A 214 22.64 10.86 9.10
N VAL A 215 22.08 11.72 8.26
CA VAL A 215 22.00 11.52 6.81
C VAL A 215 23.12 12.30 6.10
N TYR A 216 23.84 11.64 5.20
CA TYR A 216 24.91 12.28 4.43
C TYR A 216 24.37 13.03 3.21
N LEU A 217 24.68 14.33 3.12
CA LEU A 217 24.34 15.20 2.01
C LEU A 217 25.55 15.38 1.07
N PRO A 218 25.64 14.66 -0.06
CA PRO A 218 26.80 14.69 -0.95
C PRO A 218 27.10 16.08 -1.53
N ASP A 219 26.09 16.94 -1.67
CA ASP A 219 26.23 18.28 -2.26
C ASP A 219 26.92 19.26 -1.31
N LEU A 220 26.71 19.06 -0.01
CA LEU A 220 27.31 19.88 1.05
C LEU A 220 28.56 19.23 1.63
N GLY A 221 28.74 17.93 1.43
CA GLY A 221 29.81 17.15 2.04
C GLY A 221 29.64 17.01 3.56
N THR A 222 28.43 17.15 4.08
CA THR A 222 28.13 17.18 5.53
C THR A 222 27.07 16.16 5.90
N TYR A 223 27.06 15.77 7.18
CA TYR A 223 25.97 15.01 7.78
C TYR A 223 24.98 15.95 8.44
N GLN A 224 23.69 15.65 8.33
CA GLN A 224 22.64 16.35 9.07
C GLN A 224 21.72 15.34 9.74
N PRO A 225 21.30 15.57 10.99
CA PRO A 225 20.23 14.79 11.62
C PRO A 225 18.95 14.83 10.77
N ILE A 226 18.29 13.69 10.62
CA ILE A 226 17.08 13.56 9.79
C ILE A 226 15.95 14.50 10.25
N GLU A 227 15.87 14.80 11.56
CA GLU A 227 14.90 15.77 12.09
C GLU A 227 15.09 17.19 11.55
N GLN A 228 16.31 17.58 11.20
CA GLN A 228 16.62 18.91 10.65
C GLN A 228 16.29 19.01 9.16
N LEU A 229 16.12 17.87 8.49
CA LEU A 229 15.76 17.79 7.09
C LEU A 229 14.24 17.92 6.88
N VAL A 230 13.44 17.81 7.94
CA VAL A 230 11.97 17.86 7.86
C VAL A 230 11.50 19.15 7.21
N GLY A 231 10.61 19.02 6.22
CA GLY A 231 10.08 20.14 5.45
C GLY A 231 11.00 20.64 4.33
N GLN A 232 12.25 20.17 4.25
CA GLN A 232 13.12 20.43 3.11
C GLN A 232 12.73 19.53 1.92
N ARG A 233 13.02 20.01 0.70
CA ARG A 233 12.76 19.32 -0.57
C ARG A 233 13.94 19.51 -1.51
N ASP A 234 14.00 18.67 -2.54
CA ASP A 234 14.92 18.77 -3.68
C ASP A 234 16.42 18.77 -3.31
N PHE A 235 16.78 18.05 -2.23
CA PHE A 235 18.17 17.83 -1.83
C PHE A 235 18.60 16.40 -2.16
N ARG A 236 19.91 16.16 -2.32
CA ARG A 236 20.43 14.82 -2.61
C ARG A 236 20.94 14.13 -1.36
N VAL A 237 20.81 12.81 -1.33
CA VAL A 237 21.44 11.88 -0.37
C VAL A 237 22.18 10.80 -1.15
N LEU A 238 23.08 10.05 -0.50
CA LEU A 238 23.65 8.87 -1.12
C LEU A 238 22.74 7.67 -0.96
N ALA A 239 22.52 6.95 -2.05
CA ALA A 239 21.77 5.71 -2.12
C ALA A 239 22.62 4.59 -2.74
N MET A 240 22.33 3.34 -2.38
CA MET A 240 22.96 2.15 -2.93
C MET A 240 22.23 1.70 -4.19
N ASN A 241 22.93 1.64 -5.31
CA ASN A 241 22.45 0.93 -6.48
C ASN A 241 22.69 -0.58 -6.27
N THR A 242 21.62 -1.35 -6.06
CA THR A 242 21.70 -2.79 -5.75
C THR A 242 22.09 -3.66 -6.94
N GLU A 243 22.10 -3.12 -8.16
CA GLU A 243 22.57 -3.81 -9.36
C GLU A 243 24.08 -3.64 -9.53
N THR A 244 24.57 -2.40 -9.36
CA THR A 244 25.99 -2.06 -9.58
C THR A 244 26.84 -2.12 -8.30
N TRP A 245 26.20 -2.18 -7.12
CA TRP A 245 26.82 -2.11 -5.80
C TRP A 245 27.67 -0.84 -5.57
N LYS A 246 27.25 0.26 -6.20
CA LYS A 246 27.85 1.59 -6.09
C LYS A 246 26.95 2.57 -5.35
N LEU A 247 27.56 3.54 -4.69
CA LEU A 247 26.86 4.66 -4.08
C LEU A 247 26.63 5.76 -5.11
N GLU A 248 25.37 6.14 -5.31
CA GLU A 248 24.93 7.13 -6.29
C GLU A 248 24.10 8.21 -5.60
N PRO A 249 24.28 9.51 -5.92
CA PRO A 249 23.41 10.56 -5.40
C PRO A 249 21.98 10.38 -5.89
N ALA A 250 21.03 10.36 -4.96
CA ALA A 250 19.60 10.23 -5.24
C ALA A 250 18.84 11.45 -4.69
N LEU A 251 17.83 11.91 -5.44
CA LEU A 251 17.03 13.08 -5.08
C LEU A 251 16.00 12.71 -4.00
N VAL A 252 16.01 13.48 -2.91
CA VAL A 252 14.98 13.46 -1.87
C VAL A 252 13.90 14.47 -2.23
N THR A 253 12.67 14.01 -2.39
CA THR A 253 11.52 14.88 -2.67
C THR A 253 10.86 15.38 -1.39
N HIS A 254 10.85 14.59 -0.33
CA HIS A 254 10.20 14.91 0.93
C HIS A 254 10.94 14.32 2.14
N ALA A 255 10.95 15.05 3.24
CA ALA A 255 11.40 14.58 4.55
C ALA A 255 10.33 14.96 5.59
N PHE A 256 9.90 14.01 6.40
CA PHE A 256 8.74 14.21 7.29
C PHE A 256 8.81 13.35 8.56
N ALA A 257 8.12 13.81 9.60
CA ALA A 257 7.92 13.07 10.84
C ALA A 257 6.74 12.09 10.68
N THR A 258 6.88 10.90 11.26
CA THR A 258 5.83 9.86 11.28
C THR A 258 5.25 9.63 12.68
N GLY A 259 5.60 10.49 13.62
CA GLY A 259 5.13 10.46 15.01
C GLY A 259 6.06 9.70 15.95
N ARG A 260 5.60 9.48 17.17
CA ARG A 260 6.36 8.82 18.24
C ARG A 260 6.13 7.31 18.21
N LYS A 261 7.19 6.52 18.12
CA LYS A 261 7.14 5.05 18.02
C LYS A 261 8.21 4.38 18.90
N PRO A 262 8.01 3.11 19.32
CA PRO A 262 9.07 2.30 19.92
C PRO A 262 10.23 2.12 18.95
N VAL A 263 11.45 2.35 19.44
CA VAL A 263 12.69 2.21 18.67
C VAL A 263 13.62 1.21 19.32
N TYR A 264 14.49 0.64 18.50
CA TYR A 264 15.55 -0.26 18.89
C TYR A 264 16.89 0.38 18.54
N ARG A 265 17.92 0.09 19.32
CA ARG A 265 19.29 0.47 19.03
C ARG A 265 20.03 -0.75 18.49
N MET A 266 20.60 -0.61 17.29
CA MET A 266 21.53 -1.58 16.71
C MET A 266 22.95 -1.01 16.74
N THR A 267 23.92 -1.82 17.13
CA THR A 267 25.35 -1.47 17.17
C THR A 267 26.16 -2.49 16.38
N THR A 268 27.06 -2.03 15.52
CA THR A 268 27.97 -2.87 14.74
C THR A 268 29.36 -2.97 15.38
N ARG A 269 30.16 -3.94 14.95
CA ARG A 269 31.53 -4.19 15.45
C ARG A 269 32.48 -3.02 15.19
N LEU A 270 32.28 -2.27 14.11
CA LEU A 270 33.01 -1.02 13.84
C LEU A 270 32.51 0.17 14.68
N GLY A 271 31.58 -0.04 15.61
CA GLY A 271 31.07 1.00 16.51
C GLY A 271 30.01 1.91 15.90
N ARG A 272 29.45 1.56 14.74
CA ARG A 272 28.32 2.29 14.16
C ARG A 272 27.06 1.97 14.93
N THR A 273 26.22 2.98 15.16
CA THR A 273 24.97 2.83 15.90
C THR A 273 23.84 3.50 15.16
N ILE A 274 22.69 2.84 15.08
CA ILE A 274 21.47 3.42 14.53
C ILE A 274 20.28 3.13 15.44
N ARG A 275 19.33 4.06 15.49
CA ARG A 275 18.06 3.89 16.19
C ARG A 275 16.92 3.91 15.19
N ALA A 276 16.14 2.85 15.17
CA ALA A 276 15.07 2.66 14.19
C ALA A 276 13.91 1.84 14.76
N THR A 277 12.75 1.90 14.12
CA THR A 277 11.61 1.05 14.49
C THR A 277 11.88 -0.42 14.17
N ALA A 278 11.16 -1.33 14.85
CA ALA A 278 11.32 -2.79 14.69
C ALA A 278 11.23 -3.27 13.24
N ASN A 279 10.34 -2.68 12.45
CA ASN A 279 10.11 -3.00 11.04
C ASN A 279 11.09 -2.31 10.07
N HIS A 280 12.05 -1.52 10.56
CA HIS A 280 13.04 -0.88 9.67
C HIS A 280 13.97 -1.93 9.08
N GLN A 281 14.10 -1.92 7.76
CA GLN A 281 14.91 -2.89 7.04
C GLN A 281 16.35 -2.40 6.82
N PHE A 282 17.29 -3.34 6.95
CA PHE A 282 18.71 -3.16 6.71
C PHE A 282 19.17 -4.17 5.66
N LEU A 283 20.09 -3.75 4.79
CA LEU A 283 20.61 -4.62 3.74
C LEU A 283 21.59 -5.62 4.36
N THR A 284 21.29 -6.90 4.28
CA THR A 284 22.13 -8.03 4.72
C THR A 284 22.67 -8.80 3.52
N ILE A 285 23.57 -9.76 3.77
CA ILE A 285 24.10 -10.65 2.72
C ILE A 285 22.96 -11.46 2.06
N GLN A 286 21.89 -11.71 2.80
CA GLN A 286 20.70 -12.43 2.35
C GLN A 286 19.60 -11.50 1.79
N GLY A 287 19.89 -10.21 1.59
CA GLY A 287 18.92 -9.21 1.17
C GLY A 287 18.40 -8.36 2.33
N TRP A 288 17.32 -7.62 2.11
CA TRP A 288 16.77 -6.71 3.11
C TRP A 288 16.10 -7.47 4.25
N GLN A 289 16.44 -7.17 5.50
CA GLN A 289 15.85 -7.79 6.69
C GLN A 289 15.43 -6.75 7.71
N ARG A 290 14.28 -6.97 8.37
CA ARG A 290 13.75 -6.10 9.41
C ARG A 290 14.62 -6.17 10.67
N LEU A 291 14.74 -5.06 11.38
CA LEU A 291 15.55 -4.95 12.59
C LEU A 291 15.16 -6.00 13.63
N ASP A 292 13.88 -6.26 13.84
CA ASP A 292 13.38 -7.26 14.79
C ASP A 292 13.68 -8.71 14.43
N LEU A 293 14.11 -8.98 13.19
CA LEU A 293 14.59 -10.28 12.74
C LEU A 293 16.12 -10.40 12.76
N LEU A 294 16.83 -9.30 13.04
CA LEU A 294 18.29 -9.29 13.13
C LEU A 294 18.74 -9.70 14.53
N SER A 295 19.92 -10.33 14.59
CA SER A 295 20.57 -10.75 15.83
C SER A 295 22.06 -10.51 15.78
N ALA A 296 22.71 -10.51 16.96
CA ALA A 296 24.16 -10.41 17.05
C ALA A 296 24.84 -11.54 16.25
N GLY A 297 25.93 -11.21 15.54
CA GLY A 297 26.64 -12.11 14.62
C GLY A 297 26.17 -12.02 13.16
N MET A 298 24.99 -11.44 12.89
CA MET A 298 24.55 -11.15 11.51
C MET A 298 25.31 -9.97 10.93
N ARG A 299 25.33 -9.84 9.59
CA ARG A 299 26.08 -8.77 8.90
C ARG A 299 25.19 -7.87 8.07
N ILE A 300 25.44 -6.57 8.17
CA ILE A 300 24.73 -5.53 7.42
C ILE A 300 25.68 -4.72 6.54
N ALA A 301 25.13 -4.11 5.50
CA ALA A 301 25.83 -3.28 4.55
C ALA A 301 26.13 -1.88 5.13
N LEU A 302 27.42 -1.54 5.14
CA LEU A 302 27.96 -0.21 5.43
C LEU A 302 28.69 0.33 4.19
N PRO A 303 28.72 1.64 3.95
CA PRO A 303 29.55 2.24 2.92
C PRO A 303 31.04 2.14 3.29
N ARG A 304 31.88 1.75 2.32
CA ARG A 304 33.34 1.59 2.48
C ARG A 304 34.08 2.93 2.56
N ARG A 305 33.53 3.98 1.96
CA ARG A 305 34.09 5.33 1.90
C ARG A 305 32.99 6.37 1.95
N LEU A 306 33.01 7.22 2.97
CA LEU A 306 32.26 8.48 2.99
C LEU A 306 33.20 9.61 3.42
N PRO A 307 33.11 10.80 2.82
CA PRO A 307 33.76 12.00 3.35
C PRO A 307 32.99 12.45 4.61
N GLY A 308 33.37 11.94 5.78
CA GLY A 308 32.67 12.16 7.05
C GLY A 308 33.60 12.14 8.27
N PRO A 309 33.19 12.67 9.45
CA PRO A 309 34.08 13.07 10.56
C PRO A 309 34.82 11.91 11.27
N THR A 310 34.54 10.66 10.93
CA THR A 310 35.26 9.48 11.42
C THR A 310 36.20 8.95 10.33
N GLN A 311 37.50 8.88 10.65
CA GLN A 311 38.57 8.44 9.75
C GLN A 311 38.21 7.16 8.97
N ALA A 312 38.59 7.14 7.69
CA ALA A 312 38.42 6.01 6.78
C ALA A 312 39.00 4.71 7.37
N THR A 313 38.21 3.63 7.35
CA THR A 313 38.51 2.40 8.11
C THR A 313 39.41 1.38 7.41
N MET A 314 39.88 1.58 6.17
CA MET A 314 40.77 0.61 5.48
C MET A 314 41.75 1.21 4.44
N SER A 315 42.88 0.51 4.24
CA SER A 315 43.94 0.88 3.28
C SER A 315 43.58 0.61 1.81
N LEU A 316 44.21 1.35 0.89
CA LEU A 316 43.94 1.36 -0.56
C LEU A 316 44.05 -0.01 -1.27
N ALA A 317 44.69 -1.02 -0.68
CA ALA A 317 45.01 -2.27 -1.36
C ALA A 317 43.81 -3.24 -1.56
N LYS A 318 42.61 -2.94 -1.02
CA LYS A 318 41.41 -3.82 -1.09
C LYS A 318 40.28 -3.29 -1.99
N LEU A 319 40.59 -2.38 -2.93
CA LEU A 319 39.62 -1.48 -3.57
C LEU A 319 38.82 -1.99 -4.79
N SER A 320 38.91 -3.24 -5.24
CA SER A 320 38.72 -3.43 -6.69
C SER A 320 37.30 -3.55 -7.27
N GLN A 321 36.17 -3.68 -6.54
CA GLN A 321 34.86 -3.92 -7.23
C GLN A 321 33.55 -3.40 -6.58
N SER A 322 33.51 -2.93 -5.32
CA SER A 322 32.24 -2.53 -4.66
C SER A 322 32.47 -1.47 -3.58
N ASP A 323 31.49 -0.58 -3.38
CA ASP A 323 31.50 0.48 -2.36
C ASP A 323 30.95 0.03 -1.00
N VAL A 324 30.58 -1.25 -0.82
CA VAL A 324 29.89 -1.75 0.40
C VAL A 324 30.70 -2.76 1.19
N TYR A 325 30.83 -2.55 2.49
CA TYR A 325 31.42 -3.47 3.46
C TYR A 325 30.34 -4.13 4.32
N TRP A 326 30.51 -5.42 4.58
CA TRP A 326 29.60 -6.17 5.46
C TRP A 326 30.16 -6.18 6.88
N ASP A 327 29.58 -5.39 7.77
CA ASP A 327 29.98 -5.36 9.18
C ASP A 327 29.05 -6.17 10.06
N GLU A 328 29.61 -6.71 11.13
CA GLU A 328 28.91 -7.60 12.06
C GLU A 328 28.14 -6.81 13.11
N ILE A 329 26.92 -7.22 13.38
CA ILE A 329 26.08 -6.71 14.46
C ILE A 329 26.59 -7.28 15.78
N VAL A 330 26.90 -6.42 16.76
CA VAL A 330 27.34 -6.86 18.10
C VAL A 330 26.25 -6.72 19.16
N ALA A 331 25.28 -5.82 18.96
CA ALA A 331 24.17 -5.64 19.89
C ALA A 331 22.92 -5.10 19.20
N ILE A 332 21.75 -5.63 19.56
CA ILE A 332 20.43 -5.11 19.20
C ILE A 332 19.54 -5.21 20.43
N GLY A 333 18.79 -4.14 20.73
CA GLY A 333 17.80 -4.18 21.81
C GLY A 333 16.85 -2.99 21.79
N PRO A 334 15.73 -3.09 22.53
CA PRO A 334 14.77 -2.00 22.66
C PRO A 334 15.44 -0.76 23.27
N ASN A 335 15.07 0.42 22.79
CA ASN A 335 15.65 1.69 23.20
C ASN A 335 14.60 2.80 23.37
N GLY A 336 13.51 2.45 24.04
CA GLY A 336 12.41 3.35 24.40
C GLY A 336 11.58 3.78 23.20
N GLU A 337 10.89 4.91 23.36
CA GLU A 337 10.17 5.57 22.28
C GLU A 337 10.91 6.82 21.83
N ALA A 338 10.87 7.10 20.54
CA ALA A 338 11.40 8.32 19.95
C ALA A 338 10.43 8.86 18.90
N GLU A 339 10.54 10.15 18.63
CA GLU A 339 9.96 10.71 17.41
C GLU A 339 10.77 10.18 16.22
N VAL A 340 10.06 9.66 15.22
CA VAL A 340 10.67 8.95 14.11
C VAL A 340 10.31 9.56 12.77
N TYR A 341 11.26 9.50 11.85
CA TYR A 341 11.28 10.24 10.60
C TYR A 341 11.58 9.30 9.44
N ASP A 342 11.20 9.74 8.25
CA ASP A 342 11.47 9.03 7.01
C ASP A 342 11.72 10.04 5.88
N LEU A 343 12.42 9.58 4.84
CA LEU A 343 12.72 10.34 3.64
C LEU A 343 11.94 9.76 2.45
N THR A 344 11.67 10.57 1.43
CA THR A 344 11.14 10.11 0.15
C THR A 344 12.18 10.31 -0.94
N ILE A 345 12.64 9.24 -1.60
CA ILE A 345 13.75 9.23 -2.55
C ILE A 345 13.27 8.74 -3.91
N ASP A 346 13.51 9.50 -4.98
CA ASP A 346 13.00 9.16 -6.31
C ASP A 346 13.73 7.98 -6.99
N ALA A 347 14.93 7.62 -6.52
CA ALA A 347 15.78 6.57 -7.09
C ALA A 347 16.32 5.61 -6.01
N HIS A 348 16.49 4.33 -6.38
CA HIS A 348 17.07 3.24 -5.58
C HIS A 348 16.32 2.84 -4.29
N HIS A 349 15.37 3.65 -3.80
CA HIS A 349 14.51 3.36 -2.64
C HIS A 349 15.28 2.92 -1.38
N ASN A 350 16.46 3.49 -1.18
CA ASN A 350 17.28 3.32 0.01
C ASN A 350 18.20 4.54 0.16
N PHE A 351 18.80 4.72 1.33
CA PHE A 351 19.80 5.76 1.56
C PHE A 351 20.82 5.35 2.61
N ILE A 352 21.81 6.21 2.82
CA ILE A 352 22.74 6.08 3.93
C ILE A 352 22.30 6.94 5.10
N SER A 353 22.15 6.30 6.26
CA SER A 353 22.01 6.96 7.57
C SER A 353 22.94 6.33 8.59
N ASP A 354 23.64 7.14 9.38
CA ASP A 354 24.61 6.71 10.39
C ASP A 354 25.70 5.78 9.82
N ASP A 355 26.04 5.99 8.55
CA ASP A 355 26.91 5.13 7.74
C ASP A 355 26.38 3.69 7.60
N ILE A 356 25.06 3.52 7.56
CA ILE A 356 24.38 2.24 7.35
C ILE A 356 23.42 2.37 6.16
N VAL A 357 23.37 1.33 5.31
CA VAL A 357 22.41 1.26 4.20
C VAL A 357 21.02 0.89 4.73
N VAL A 358 20.06 1.80 4.56
CA VAL A 358 18.70 1.73 5.11
C VAL A 358 17.64 1.78 4.01
N HIS A 359 16.61 0.95 4.10
CA HIS A 359 15.52 0.87 3.09
C HIS A 359 14.58 2.08 3.17
N ASN A 360 13.92 2.41 2.05
CA ASN A 360 12.94 3.49 1.94
C ASN A 360 11.52 2.96 1.62
N SER A 361 10.47 3.75 1.84
CA SER A 361 9.06 3.34 1.80
C SER A 361 8.48 3.02 0.41
N ILE A 362 7.52 2.08 0.36
CA ILE A 362 6.83 1.55 -0.85
C ILE A 362 5.90 2.53 -1.57
N GLU A 363 5.47 3.59 -0.89
CA GLU A 363 4.54 4.63 -1.40
C GLU A 363 5.07 5.44 -2.58
N GLN A 364 6.31 5.20 -2.99
CA GLN A 364 7.08 6.08 -3.88
C GLN A 364 6.71 5.95 -5.34
N ASP A 365 6.48 4.73 -5.80
CA ASP A 365 6.24 4.45 -7.23
C ASP A 365 4.87 4.93 -7.70
N SER A 366 3.91 5.10 -6.77
CA SER A 366 2.58 5.62 -7.06
C SER A 366 2.63 7.11 -7.40
N ASP A 367 1.93 7.53 -8.46
CA ASP A 367 1.74 8.95 -8.77
C ASP A 367 0.71 9.60 -7.83
N ILE A 368 -0.32 8.84 -7.49
CA ILE A 368 -1.43 9.24 -6.62
C ILE A 368 -1.65 8.15 -5.56
N VAL A 369 -1.92 8.55 -4.33
CA VAL A 369 -2.34 7.65 -3.25
C VAL A 369 -3.64 8.18 -2.65
N MET A 370 -4.65 7.30 -2.61
CA MET A 370 -5.97 7.60 -2.06
C MET A 370 -6.28 6.64 -0.92
N PHE A 371 -6.88 7.16 0.14
CA PHE A 371 -7.46 6.38 1.22
C PHE A 371 -8.98 6.49 1.20
N ILE A 372 -9.64 5.44 1.66
CA ILE A 372 -11.08 5.45 1.95
C ILE A 372 -11.21 5.44 3.47
N TYR A 373 -11.89 6.45 4.01
CA TYR A 373 -12.21 6.53 5.43
C TYR A 373 -13.72 6.65 5.62
N ARG A 374 -14.25 5.96 6.62
CA ARG A 374 -15.66 6.01 7.00
C ARG A 374 -15.74 6.16 8.50
N ASP A 375 -16.14 7.33 8.98
CA ASP A 375 -16.23 7.59 10.42
C ASP A 375 -17.28 6.68 11.08
N ASP A 376 -18.40 6.43 10.40
CA ASP A 376 -19.50 5.60 10.90
C ASP A 376 -19.14 4.11 11.10
N VAL A 377 -18.04 3.63 10.52
CA VAL A 377 -17.50 2.28 10.76
C VAL A 377 -16.79 2.19 12.12
N TYR A 378 -16.16 3.29 12.57
CA TYR A 378 -15.37 3.32 13.81
C TYR A 378 -16.12 4.01 14.95
N ASN A 379 -17.09 4.87 14.63
CA ASN A 379 -17.90 5.63 15.57
C ASN A 379 -19.39 5.34 15.32
N PRO A 380 -20.01 4.46 16.13
CA PRO A 380 -21.44 4.13 16.02
C PRO A 380 -22.38 5.32 16.19
N GLU A 381 -21.95 6.40 16.87
CA GLU A 381 -22.74 7.61 17.09
C GLU A 381 -22.45 8.71 16.06
N SER A 382 -21.67 8.41 15.02
CA SER A 382 -21.32 9.38 13.98
C SER A 382 -22.57 9.93 13.27
N GLU A 383 -22.66 11.26 13.17
CA GLU A 383 -23.67 11.95 12.37
C GLU A 383 -23.43 11.77 10.86
N ARG A 384 -22.23 11.32 10.46
CA ARG A 384 -21.81 11.12 9.06
C ARG A 384 -22.12 9.71 8.54
N LYS A 385 -23.34 9.24 8.78
CA LYS A 385 -23.79 7.89 8.37
C LYS A 385 -23.69 7.70 6.86
N ASN A 386 -23.09 6.57 6.45
CA ASN A 386 -22.87 6.19 5.06
C ASN A 386 -22.05 7.21 4.25
N ILE A 387 -21.30 8.11 4.89
CA ILE A 387 -20.40 9.03 4.20
C ILE A 387 -18.99 8.43 4.22
N ALA A 388 -18.39 8.34 3.04
CA ALA A 388 -17.02 7.88 2.86
C ALA A 388 -16.15 9.01 2.32
N ASP A 389 -15.06 9.29 3.02
CA ASP A 389 -14.07 10.28 2.63
C ASP A 389 -12.97 9.61 1.80
N ILE A 390 -12.83 10.08 0.56
CA ILE A 390 -11.74 9.72 -0.34
C ILE A 390 -10.63 10.76 -0.14
N ILE A 391 -9.60 10.36 0.61
CA ILE A 391 -8.50 11.23 1.00
C ILE A 391 -7.34 11.04 0.01
N VAL A 392 -7.11 12.02 -0.85
CA VAL A 392 -5.95 12.08 -1.74
C VAL A 392 -4.74 12.51 -0.93
N ALA A 393 -4.03 11.55 -0.35
CA ALA A 393 -2.89 11.81 0.53
C ALA A 393 -1.58 12.10 -0.21
N LYS A 394 -1.47 11.65 -1.46
CA LYS A 394 -0.32 11.96 -2.35
C LYS A 394 -0.83 12.24 -3.75
N HIS A 395 -0.27 13.26 -4.37
CA HIS A 395 -0.46 13.55 -5.79
C HIS A 395 0.82 14.20 -6.35
N ARG A 396 1.53 13.52 -7.26
CA ARG A 396 2.80 14.05 -7.82
C ARG A 396 2.62 15.33 -8.66
N ASN A 397 1.53 15.40 -9.42
CA ASN A 397 1.27 16.49 -10.40
C ASN A 397 0.03 17.34 -10.09
N GLY A 398 -0.41 17.45 -8.83
CA GLY A 398 -1.70 18.07 -8.50
C GLY A 398 -1.93 18.22 -7.00
N PRO A 399 -3.05 18.83 -6.59
CA PRO A 399 -3.35 19.06 -5.19
C PRO A 399 -3.71 17.77 -4.46
N VAL A 400 -3.37 17.71 -3.18
CA VAL A 400 -3.93 16.78 -2.21
C VAL A 400 -5.25 17.35 -1.67
N GLY A 401 -6.11 16.50 -1.13
CA GLY A 401 -7.41 16.93 -0.61
C GLY A 401 -8.30 15.76 -0.22
N GLU A 402 -9.54 16.09 0.12
CA GLU A 402 -10.55 15.13 0.55
C GLU A 402 -11.83 15.34 -0.26
N ILE A 403 -12.46 14.24 -0.65
CA ILE A 403 -13.73 14.23 -1.37
C ILE A 403 -14.67 13.30 -0.62
N SER A 404 -15.81 13.82 -0.18
CA SER A 404 -16.84 13.01 0.48
C SER A 404 -17.83 12.43 -0.53
N LEU A 405 -18.07 11.13 -0.44
CA LEU A 405 -19.02 10.38 -1.25
C LEU A 405 -20.07 9.71 -0.36
N TYR A 406 -21.26 9.47 -0.90
CA TYR A 406 -22.26 8.64 -0.24
C TYR A 406 -22.04 7.16 -0.60
N PHE A 407 -21.95 6.30 0.41
CA PHE A 407 -21.83 4.85 0.26
C PHE A 407 -23.18 4.17 0.45
N GLN A 408 -23.72 3.63 -0.64
CA GLN A 408 -24.98 2.93 -0.64
C GLN A 408 -24.76 1.43 -0.38
N ALA A 409 -24.88 1.03 0.89
CA ALA A 409 -24.50 -0.31 1.37
C ALA A 409 -25.24 -1.47 0.67
N ASN A 410 -26.55 -1.34 0.41
CA ASN A 410 -27.36 -2.38 -0.21
C ASN A 410 -26.94 -2.74 -1.64
N GLN A 411 -26.32 -1.80 -2.35
CA GLN A 411 -25.79 -1.98 -3.71
C GLN A 411 -24.27 -2.02 -3.72
N THR A 412 -23.62 -1.87 -2.56
CA THR A 412 -22.17 -1.70 -2.43
C THR A 412 -21.59 -0.63 -3.36
N ARG A 413 -22.31 0.47 -3.56
CA ARG A 413 -22.03 1.49 -4.59
C ARG A 413 -21.67 2.83 -3.97
N PHE A 414 -20.73 3.55 -4.56
CA PHE A 414 -20.45 4.95 -4.21
C PHE A 414 -21.21 5.91 -5.14
N ARG A 415 -21.76 6.99 -4.57
CA ARG A 415 -22.48 8.04 -5.28
C ARG A 415 -21.98 9.42 -4.86
N ASP A 416 -22.20 10.40 -5.71
CA ASP A 416 -21.97 11.80 -5.37
C ASP A 416 -22.81 12.16 -4.13
N LEU A 417 -22.20 12.89 -3.20
CA LEU A 417 -22.91 13.44 -2.05
C LEU A 417 -23.71 14.65 -2.56
N GLU A 418 -25.00 14.47 -2.85
CA GLU A 418 -25.88 15.59 -3.19
C GLU A 418 -25.95 16.54 -1.99
N LEU A 419 -25.25 17.67 -2.06
CA LEU A 419 -25.51 18.82 -1.21
C LEU A 419 -26.90 19.33 -1.61
N ASN A 420 -27.96 18.84 -0.96
CA ASN A 420 -29.20 19.61 -0.93
C ASN A 420 -28.90 20.86 -0.09
N PRO A 421 -28.76 22.07 -0.66
CA PRO A 421 -28.88 23.26 0.17
C PRO A 421 -30.24 23.20 0.88
N PRO A 422 -30.33 23.56 2.18
CA PRO A 422 -31.61 23.59 2.85
C PRO A 422 -32.55 24.47 2.02
N ALA A 423 -33.74 23.95 1.73
CA ALA A 423 -34.78 24.71 1.05
C ALA A 423 -35.08 25.97 1.88
N GLU A 424 -34.91 27.15 1.27
CA GLU A 424 -35.38 28.43 1.82
C GLU A 424 -36.91 28.48 1.89
#